data_AF-A0A960IWD5-F1
#
_entry.id   AF-A0A960IWD5-F1
#
_cell.length_a   1.000
_cell.length_b   1.000
_cell.length_c   1.000
_cell.angle_alpha   90.00
_cell.angle_beta   90.00
_cell.angle_gamma   90.00
#
_symmetry.space_group_name_H-M   'P 1'
#
loop_
_entity.id
_entity.type
_entity.pdbx_description
1 polymer ?
#
loop_
_entity_poly.entity_id
_entity_poly.type
_entity_poly.pdbx_seq_one_letter_code
_entity_poly.pdbx_strand_id
1 'polypeptide(L)'
;MTKTNPGNFFEDFTLGQVIDHAVPRTITEGDRALYTSLYPTRFALPSAATFAAGVGLAAHPVEELVGFHVAFGKTVPDVSLNAVANLG
;
A
#
# COMPACT_ATOMS: atom_id res chain seq x y z
N MET A 1 -0.92 1.62 -31.59
CA MET A 1 -0.60 1.77 -30.16
C MET A 1 -1.68 1.06 -29.37
N THR A 2 -1.33 -0.01 -28.65
CA THR A 2 -2.26 -0.76 -27.80
C THR A 2 -2.72 0.11 -26.64
N LYS A 3 -3.99 -0.04 -26.21
CA LYS A 3 -4.60 0.75 -25.13
C LYS A 3 -4.36 0.18 -23.74
N THR A 4 -3.64 -0.94 -23.65
CA THR A 4 -3.32 -1.66 -22.43
C THR A 4 -1.85 -1.49 -22.08
N ASN A 5 -1.55 -1.41 -20.79
CA ASN A 5 -0.17 -1.43 -20.28
C ASN A 5 0.25 -2.91 -20.07
N PRO A 6 1.26 -3.44 -20.80
CA PRO A 6 1.74 -4.81 -20.61
C PRO A 6 2.65 -4.96 -19.37
N GLY A 7 2.95 -3.87 -18.65
CA GLY A 7 3.98 -3.84 -17.62
C GLY A 7 5.39 -3.90 -18.22
N ASN A 8 6.39 -4.03 -17.36
CA ASN A 8 7.80 -4.21 -17.75
C ASN A 8 8.20 -5.68 -17.64
N PHE A 9 9.01 -6.15 -18.58
CA PHE A 9 9.76 -7.40 -18.49
C PHE A 9 11.16 -7.13 -17.92
N PHE A 10 11.94 -8.18 -17.68
CA PHE A 10 13.26 -8.06 -17.04
C PHE A 10 14.20 -7.14 -17.84
N GLU A 11 14.17 -7.25 -19.16
CA GLU A 11 14.98 -6.47 -20.11
C GLU A 11 14.58 -5.01 -20.25
N ASP A 12 13.40 -4.61 -19.77
CA ASP A 12 12.92 -3.22 -19.85
C ASP A 12 13.48 -2.34 -18.72
N PHE A 13 14.03 -2.95 -17.66
CA PHE A 13 14.58 -2.22 -16.53
C PHE A 13 16.01 -1.74 -16.77
N THR A 14 16.32 -0.55 -16.24
CA THR A 14 17.68 0.01 -16.27
C THR A 14 18.15 0.41 -14.87
N LEU A 15 19.44 0.25 -14.61
CA LEU A 15 20.02 0.63 -13.32
C LEU A 15 19.91 2.14 -13.10
N GLY A 16 19.43 2.53 -11.92
CA GLY A 16 19.19 3.93 -11.57
C GLY A 16 17.88 4.51 -12.10
N GLN A 17 17.04 3.70 -12.77
CA GLN A 17 15.72 4.12 -13.20
C GLN A 17 14.85 4.50 -12.01
N VAL A 18 14.14 5.62 -12.14
CA VAL A 18 13.08 6.05 -11.23
C VAL A 18 11.75 5.89 -11.95
N ILE A 19 10.79 5.21 -11.32
CA ILE A 19 9.45 4.98 -11.87
C ILE A 19 8.44 5.69 -10.95
N ASP A 20 7.72 6.66 -11.51
CA ASP A 20 6.62 7.33 -10.81
C ASP A 20 5.31 6.55 -11.00
N HIS A 21 4.93 5.77 -10.00
CA HIS A 21 3.77 4.87 -10.06
C HIS A 21 2.42 5.61 -10.01
N ALA A 22 1.53 5.31 -10.97
CA ALA A 22 0.17 5.84 -11.00
C ALA A 22 -0.83 4.92 -10.25
N VAL A 23 -2.00 5.37 -9.80
CA VAL A 23 -2.47 6.73 -9.48
C VAL A 23 -2.41 6.89 -7.95
N PRO A 24 -2.06 8.07 -7.40
CA PRO A 24 -2.07 8.32 -5.96
C PRO A 24 -3.39 7.90 -5.30
N ARG A 25 -3.31 7.43 -4.05
CA ARG A 25 -4.46 6.96 -3.27
C ARG A 25 -4.52 7.71 -1.95
N THR A 26 -5.60 8.43 -1.72
CA THR A 26 -5.94 8.95 -0.39
C THR A 26 -6.43 7.81 0.50
N ILE A 27 -5.84 7.67 1.68
CA ILE A 27 -6.26 6.71 2.71
C ILE A 27 -7.26 7.34 3.65
N THR A 28 -8.30 6.59 4.00
CA THR A 28 -9.48 7.06 4.72
C THR A 28 -9.89 6.08 5.82
N GLU A 29 -10.87 6.49 6.65
CA GLU A 29 -11.53 5.62 7.63
C GLU A 29 -12.13 4.35 7.00
N GLY A 30 -12.58 4.43 5.74
CA GLY A 30 -13.11 3.28 5.01
C GLY A 30 -12.06 2.19 4.79
N ASP A 31 -10.82 2.56 4.53
CA ASP A 31 -9.71 1.62 4.38
C ASP A 31 -9.40 0.93 5.71
N ARG A 32 -9.45 1.65 6.85
CA ARG A 32 -9.32 1.05 8.19
C ARG A 32 -10.44 0.05 8.47
N ALA A 33 -11.69 0.45 8.24
CA ALA A 33 -12.85 -0.39 8.51
C ALA A 33 -12.80 -1.69 7.68
N LEU A 34 -12.49 -1.58 6.38
CA LEU A 34 -12.34 -2.72 5.50
C LEU A 34 -11.18 -3.62 5.94
N TYR A 35 -10.01 -3.05 6.22
CA TYR A 35 -8.85 -3.83 6.64
C TYR A 35 -9.10 -4.58 7.95
N THR A 36 -9.75 -3.93 8.94
CA THR A 36 -10.14 -4.57 10.20
C THR A 36 -11.15 -5.71 9.98
N SER A 37 -12.02 -5.59 8.98
CA SER A 37 -12.97 -6.67 8.65
C SER A 37 -12.31 -7.88 7.99
N LEU A 38 -11.22 -7.66 7.24
CA LEU A 38 -10.44 -8.72 6.59
C LEU A 38 -9.44 -9.36 7.57
N TYR A 39 -8.85 -8.55 8.42
CA TYR A 39 -7.86 -8.92 9.43
C TYR A 39 -8.32 -8.32 10.77
N PRO A 40 -8.99 -9.10 11.65
CA PRO A 40 -9.61 -8.59 12.88
C PRO A 40 -8.57 -8.29 13.98
N THR A 41 -7.64 -7.39 13.68
CA THR A 41 -6.60 -6.92 14.57
C THR A 41 -7.22 -6.03 15.65
N ARG A 42 -6.63 -6.04 16.85
CA ARG A 42 -7.16 -5.36 18.05
C ARG A 42 -6.12 -4.50 18.74
N PHE A 43 -5.11 -4.05 17.99
CA PHE A 43 -4.09 -3.16 18.52
C PHE A 43 -4.71 -1.81 18.88
N ALA A 44 -4.42 -1.31 20.08
CA ALA A 44 -5.13 -0.15 20.62
C ALA A 44 -4.91 1.14 19.80
N LEU A 45 -3.71 1.32 19.24
CA LEU A 45 -3.33 2.56 18.55
C LEU A 45 -4.15 2.82 17.27
N PRO A 46 -4.32 1.85 16.36
CA PRO A 46 -5.18 2.06 15.18
C PRO A 46 -6.67 1.90 15.47
N SER A 47 -7.05 1.15 16.52
CA SER A 47 -8.46 0.84 16.82
C SER A 47 -9.18 1.91 17.65
N ALA A 48 -8.48 2.71 18.46
CA ALA A 48 -9.12 3.65 19.39
C ALA A 48 -8.53 5.06 19.29
N ALA A 49 -9.32 5.99 18.75
CA ALA A 49 -8.97 7.41 18.71
C ALA A 49 -8.66 7.98 20.11
N THR A 50 -9.39 7.52 21.14
CA THR A 50 -9.14 7.92 22.53
C THR A 50 -7.78 7.44 23.05
N PHE A 51 -7.36 6.23 22.67
CA PHE A 51 -6.05 5.70 23.04
C PHE A 51 -4.93 6.47 22.30
N ALA A 52 -5.08 6.69 21.00
CA ALA A 52 -4.14 7.45 20.20
C ALA A 52 -3.94 8.89 20.72
N ALA A 53 -5.04 9.57 21.07
CA ALA A 53 -4.98 10.88 21.70
C ALA A 53 -4.29 10.83 23.08
N GLY A 54 -4.54 9.79 23.87
CA GLY A 54 -3.91 9.57 25.18
C GLY A 54 -2.39 9.40 25.12
N VAL A 55 -1.85 9.00 23.97
CA VAL A 55 -0.39 8.92 23.71
C VAL A 55 0.14 10.07 22.85
N GLY A 56 -0.64 11.14 22.66
CA GLY A 56 -0.20 12.39 22.03
C GLY A 56 -0.30 12.43 20.51
N LEU A 57 -0.98 11.48 19.85
CA LEU A 57 -1.24 11.56 18.42
C LEU A 57 -2.44 12.45 18.12
N ALA A 58 -2.33 13.29 17.08
CA ALA A 58 -3.43 14.15 16.63
C ALA A 58 -4.60 13.35 16.03
N ALA A 59 -4.31 12.20 15.43
CA ALA A 59 -5.28 11.24 14.92
C ALA A 59 -4.75 9.82 15.14
N HIS A 60 -5.65 8.86 15.32
CA HIS A 60 -5.29 7.45 15.29
C HIS A 60 -4.78 7.09 13.88
N PRO A 61 -3.62 6.42 13.76
CA PRO A 61 -3.09 5.99 12.47
C PRO A 61 -3.92 4.81 11.91
N VAL A 62 -3.80 4.54 10.62
CA VAL A 62 -4.17 3.21 10.09
C VAL A 62 -3.12 2.20 10.49
N GLU A 63 -3.46 0.91 10.48
CA GLU A 63 -2.48 -0.15 10.73
C GLU A 63 -1.36 -0.10 9.67
N GLU A 64 -0.13 -0.38 10.08
CA GLU A 64 1.08 -0.22 9.29
C GLU A 64 1.02 -1.03 7.98
N LEU A 65 0.41 -2.22 8.04
CA LEU A 65 0.24 -3.08 6.88
C LEU A 65 -0.75 -2.52 5.85
N VAL A 66 -1.66 -1.61 6.21
CA VAL A 66 -2.48 -0.87 5.22
C VAL A 66 -1.57 -0.01 4.35
N GLY A 67 -0.65 0.73 4.98
CA GLY A 67 0.34 1.55 4.28
C GLY A 67 1.24 0.71 3.38
N PHE A 68 1.75 -0.41 3.90
CA PHE A 68 2.57 -1.34 3.13
C PHE A 68 1.83 -1.90 1.91
N HIS A 69 0.65 -2.49 2.09
CA HIS A 69 -0.09 -3.11 0.98
C HIS A 69 -0.54 -2.08 -0.06
N VAL A 70 -0.88 -0.86 0.34
CA VAL A 70 -1.19 0.22 -0.60
C VAL A 70 0.04 0.58 -1.41
N ALA A 71 1.16 0.89 -0.76
CA ALA A 71 2.39 1.28 -1.45
C ALA A 71 2.89 0.17 -2.38
N PHE A 72 2.97 -1.07 -1.88
CA PHE A 72 3.33 -2.25 -2.66
C PHE A 72 2.38 -2.44 -3.85
N GLY A 73 1.07 -2.34 -3.62
CA GLY A 73 0.07 -2.45 -4.68
C GLY A 73 0.23 -1.42 -5.79
N LYS A 74 0.78 -0.23 -5.50
CA LYS A 74 1.07 0.79 -6.52
C LYS A 74 2.24 0.41 -7.42
N THR A 75 3.21 -0.34 -6.92
CA THR A 75 4.36 -0.73 -7.73
C THR A 75 4.05 -1.92 -8.64
N VAL A 76 3.02 -2.71 -8.35
CA VAL A 76 2.71 -3.96 -9.06
C VAL A 76 2.64 -3.81 -10.58
N PRO A 77 1.87 -2.86 -11.17
CA PRO A 77 1.73 -2.77 -12.62
C PRO A 77 3.07 -2.57 -13.36
N ASP A 78 3.99 -1.85 -12.72
CA ASP A 78 5.25 -1.43 -13.36
C ASP A 78 6.43 -2.31 -12.95
N VAL A 79 6.40 -2.94 -11.78
CA VAL A 79 7.53 -3.72 -11.25
C VAL A 79 7.30 -5.22 -11.38
N SER A 80 6.14 -5.71 -10.94
CA SER A 80 5.96 -7.14 -10.68
C SER A 80 4.82 -7.79 -11.45
N LEU A 81 4.19 -7.08 -12.40
CA LEU A 81 3.12 -7.63 -13.22
C LEU A 81 3.56 -8.91 -13.96
N ASN A 82 4.82 -8.94 -14.38
CA ASN A 82 5.44 -10.08 -15.08
C ASN A 82 6.45 -10.85 -14.22
N ALA A 83 6.47 -10.62 -12.89
CA ALA A 83 7.40 -11.32 -11.99
C ALA A 83 6.93 -12.75 -11.71
N VAL A 84 7.88 -13.68 -11.58
CA VAL A 84 7.60 -15.08 -11.23
C VAL A 84 7.30 -15.24 -9.73
N ALA A 85 8.04 -14.53 -8.88
CA ALA A 85 7.91 -14.59 -7.43
C ALA A 85 8.45 -13.32 -6.76
N ASN A 86 7.94 -13.04 -5.56
CA ASN A 86 8.59 -12.14 -4.60
C ASN A 86 9.28 -13.01 -3.53
N LEU A 87 10.58 -12.82 -3.31
CA LEU A 87 11.39 -13.71 -2.46
C LEU A 87 11.63 -13.20 -1.04
N GLY A 88 10.97 -12.11 -0.64
CA GLY A 88 11.12 -11.51 0.68
C GLY A 88 11.74 -10.13 0.59
#